data_AF-A0A7S0V8P7-F1
#
_entry.id   AF-A0A7S0V8P7-F1
#
_cell.length_a   1.000
_cell.length_b   1.000
_cell.length_c   1.000
_cell.angle_alpha   90.00
_cell.angle_beta   90.00
_cell.angle_gamma   90.00
#
_symmetry.space_group_name_H-M   'P 1'
#
loop_
_entity.id
_entity.type
_entity.pdbx_description
1 polymer ?
#
loop_
_entity_poly.entity_id
_entity_poly.type
_entity_poly.pdbx_seq_one_letter_code
_entity_poly.pdbx_strand_id
1 'polypeptide(L)'
;MVEGRTVEKRPECCERDMEQRKKMRVAADRSGEDINGPWSERDQAAFQRLIQRIGKDPHAEILGMFGSEARGLISAPKSEVYDRASAFLSAINVTAALVLSAITGMVTSPVDTSNLPPHQQALGIAANMLTYPMVAIQACIVMFSTYVLLMFAAHAHSPDVAYRAIAHFSTLMGSFQVGIYLPLLLWLLQIVLLAHINLTSDWERWTCTAVVVATYAAFHMMFSYSTARAFPRGMWGWLAITTPWLMYQDSVRSDVSRLDGMYLAGIQEAVLHGMDRATVGKVGEGSTECSPEEQQLTQWLDRALPELGGQGMQRSLLIRALVNQGLHLPALTKAARISGGFRVLIDMFSFSLDEDGLELSRGDRLRLATAVMEDNAPSE
;
A
#
# COMPACT_ATOMS: atom_id res chain seq x y z
N MET A 1 -63.61 20.56 52.02
CA MET A 1 -63.65 19.55 50.94
C MET A 1 -63.02 20.15 49.72
N VAL A 2 -62.19 19.36 49.04
CA VAL A 2 -61.16 19.75 48.08
C VAL A 2 -61.77 19.91 46.68
N GLU A 3 -61.54 21.05 46.02
CA GLU A 3 -61.75 21.22 44.57
C GLU A 3 -60.42 21.01 43.84
N GLY A 4 -60.36 19.93 43.06
CA GLY A 4 -59.19 19.55 42.26
C GLY A 4 -59.18 20.23 40.90
N ARG A 5 -58.10 20.96 40.60
CA ARG A 5 -57.72 21.35 39.23
C ARG A 5 -56.90 20.23 38.60
N THR A 6 -57.43 19.63 37.54
CA THR A 6 -56.69 18.78 36.61
C THR A 6 -55.80 19.66 35.72
N VAL A 7 -54.48 19.55 35.90
CA VAL A 7 -53.49 20.16 35.00
C VAL A 7 -53.26 19.19 33.84
N GLU A 8 -53.66 19.63 32.65
CA GLU A 8 -53.45 18.95 31.37
C GLU A 8 -51.94 18.92 31.06
N LYS A 9 -51.32 17.75 31.21
CA LYS A 9 -49.92 17.53 30.80
C LYS A 9 -49.83 17.51 29.28
N ARG A 10 -49.18 18.52 28.68
CA ARG A 10 -48.74 18.48 27.28
C ARG A 10 -47.82 17.27 27.04
N PRO A 11 -47.91 16.59 25.89
CA PRO A 11 -47.12 15.40 25.62
C PRO A 11 -45.68 15.78 25.25
N GLU A 12 -44.73 15.49 26.15
CA GLU A 12 -43.26 15.51 25.94
C GLU A 12 -42.77 14.64 24.76
N CYS A 13 -43.68 13.88 24.13
CA CYS A 13 -43.39 13.00 23.00
C CYS A 13 -43.05 13.77 21.72
N CYS A 14 -43.62 14.97 21.52
CA CYS A 14 -43.46 15.73 20.28
C CYS A 14 -42.09 16.44 20.19
N GLU A 15 -41.51 16.84 21.32
CA GLU A 15 -40.20 17.50 21.36
C GLU A 15 -39.04 16.52 21.15
N ARG A 16 -39.11 15.31 21.73
CA ARG A 16 -38.09 14.28 21.49
C ARG A 16 -38.06 13.84 20.03
N ASP A 17 -39.22 13.70 19.40
CA ASP A 17 -39.30 13.28 18.00
C ASP A 17 -38.82 14.38 17.04
N MET A 18 -39.07 15.65 17.37
CA MET A 18 -38.48 16.79 16.64
C MET A 18 -36.96 16.88 16.83
N GLU A 19 -36.44 16.65 18.04
CA GLU A 19 -35.01 16.71 18.30
C GLU A 19 -34.28 15.54 17.62
N GLN A 20 -34.89 14.36 17.58
CA GLN A 20 -34.36 13.19 16.88
C GLN A 20 -34.39 13.38 15.35
N ARG A 21 -35.45 14.00 14.81
CA ARG A 21 -35.52 14.42 13.39
C ARG A 21 -34.51 15.52 13.05
N LYS A 22 -34.24 16.46 13.96
CA LYS A 22 -33.19 17.48 13.79
C LYS A 22 -31.80 16.84 13.78
N LYS A 23 -31.54 15.90 14.70
CA LYS A 23 -30.28 15.13 14.73
C LYS A 23 -30.10 14.28 13.46
N MET A 24 -31.17 13.65 12.96
CA MET A 24 -31.13 12.91 11.70
C MET A 24 -30.98 13.82 10.47
N ARG A 25 -31.57 15.02 10.45
CA ARG A 25 -31.34 16.01 9.38
C ARG A 25 -29.93 16.58 9.40
N VAL A 26 -29.36 16.87 10.56
CA VAL A 26 -27.95 17.31 10.67
C VAL A 26 -26.98 16.19 10.30
N ALA A 27 -27.31 14.92 10.58
CA ALA A 27 -26.55 13.78 10.11
C ALA A 27 -26.69 13.57 8.59
N ALA A 28 -27.87 13.83 8.03
CA ALA A 28 -28.12 13.76 6.59
C ALA A 28 -27.47 14.92 5.81
N ASP A 29 -27.46 16.14 6.34
CA ASP A 29 -26.76 17.29 5.75
C ASP A 29 -25.24 17.12 5.82
N ARG A 30 -24.71 16.41 6.82
CA ARG A 30 -23.30 15.96 6.83
C ARG A 30 -22.99 14.83 5.84
N SER A 31 -24.02 14.13 5.34
CA SER A 31 -23.86 13.09 4.31
C SER A 31 -24.00 13.63 2.88
N GLY A 32 -24.40 14.90 2.73
CA GLY A 32 -24.25 15.67 1.49
C GLY A 32 -22.86 16.29 1.37
N GLU A 33 -21.81 15.56 1.78
CA GLU A 33 -20.44 15.93 1.42
C GLU A 33 -20.38 15.95 -0.10
N ASP A 34 -20.18 17.16 -0.63
CA ASP A 34 -19.86 17.39 -2.01
C ASP A 34 -18.77 16.37 -2.40
N ILE A 35 -18.99 15.57 -3.45
CA ILE A 35 -18.04 14.50 -3.83
C ILE A 35 -16.70 15.15 -4.25
N ASN A 36 -16.73 16.45 -4.57
CA ASN A 36 -15.58 17.33 -4.79
C ASN A 36 -15.21 18.21 -3.56
N GLY A 37 -15.84 17.97 -2.41
CA GLY A 37 -15.64 18.68 -1.16
C GLY A 37 -14.35 18.28 -0.44
N PRO A 38 -14.00 18.97 0.66
CA PRO A 38 -12.77 18.72 1.40
C PRO A 38 -12.72 17.26 1.89
N TRP A 39 -11.52 16.69 1.85
CA TRP A 39 -11.27 15.30 2.23
C TRP A 39 -11.77 14.97 3.63
N SER A 40 -12.59 13.92 3.76
CA SER A 40 -13.13 13.50 5.04
C SER A 40 -12.02 12.97 5.96
N GLU A 41 -12.24 12.98 7.28
CA GLU A 41 -11.31 12.37 8.24
C GLU A 41 -11.08 10.87 7.96
N ARG A 42 -12.07 10.19 7.38
CA ARG A 42 -11.96 8.77 6.98
C ARG A 42 -11.03 8.59 5.79
N ASP A 43 -11.09 9.49 4.80
CA ASP A 43 -10.19 9.46 3.65
C ASP A 43 -8.75 9.70 4.11
N GLN A 44 -8.54 10.68 4.98
CA GLN A 44 -7.24 10.99 5.58
C GLN A 44 -6.68 9.78 6.34
N ALA A 45 -7.49 9.13 7.18
CA ALA A 45 -7.07 7.94 7.92
C ALA A 45 -6.78 6.74 6.99
N ALA A 46 -7.50 6.58 5.89
CA ALA A 46 -7.21 5.55 4.88
C ALA A 46 -5.87 5.81 4.18
N PHE A 47 -5.61 7.06 3.78
CA PHE A 47 -4.34 7.48 3.18
C PHE A 47 -3.17 7.35 4.15
N GLN A 48 -3.32 7.82 5.39
CA GLN A 48 -2.30 7.69 6.42
C GLN A 48 -1.98 6.22 6.69
N ARG A 49 -2.96 5.32 6.69
CA ARG A 49 -2.68 3.88 6.83
C ARG A 49 -1.82 3.35 5.68
N LEU A 50 -2.01 3.83 4.45
CA LEU A 50 -1.17 3.45 3.32
C LEU A 50 0.24 4.04 3.41
N ILE A 51 0.34 5.32 3.80
CA ILE A 51 1.61 6.03 3.94
C ILE A 51 2.45 5.51 5.11
N GLN A 52 1.84 5.31 6.29
CA GLN A 52 2.53 4.80 7.48
C GLN A 52 3.12 3.41 7.29
N ARG A 53 2.69 2.68 6.26
CA ARG A 53 3.25 1.37 5.89
C ARG A 53 4.45 1.48 4.96
N ILE A 54 4.70 2.66 4.39
CA ILE A 54 5.89 3.01 3.61
C ILE A 54 6.93 3.57 4.60
N GLY A 55 8.17 3.08 4.58
CA GLY A 55 9.22 3.48 5.52
C GLY A 55 9.18 2.82 6.90
N LYS A 56 8.20 1.94 7.20
CA LYS A 56 8.30 1.01 8.34
C LYS A 56 9.21 -0.15 7.99
N ASP A 57 9.88 -0.69 9.01
CA ASP A 57 10.76 -1.84 8.87
C ASP A 57 10.10 -2.96 8.02
N PRO A 58 10.68 -3.30 6.85
CA PRO A 58 10.18 -4.35 5.96
C PRO A 58 9.97 -5.70 6.66
N HIS A 59 10.61 -5.94 7.81
CA HIS A 59 10.47 -7.14 8.63
C HIS A 59 9.09 -7.33 9.26
N ALA A 60 8.33 -6.25 9.50
CA ALA A 60 7.08 -6.29 10.26
C ALA A 60 5.81 -6.48 9.40
N GLU A 61 5.91 -6.46 8.06
CA GLU A 61 4.75 -6.28 7.19
C GLU A 61 4.49 -7.43 6.20
N ILE A 62 4.48 -8.69 6.68
CA ILE A 62 4.13 -9.88 5.87
C ILE A 62 2.71 -9.76 5.26
N LEU A 63 1.77 -9.16 5.99
CA LEU A 63 0.40 -8.87 5.51
C LEU A 63 0.29 -7.60 4.65
N GLY A 64 1.41 -6.91 4.41
CA GLY A 64 1.48 -5.70 3.57
C GLY A 64 1.16 -5.97 2.10
N MET A 65 1.12 -7.24 1.68
CA MET A 65 0.77 -7.66 0.31
C MET A 65 -0.60 -7.18 -0.15
N PHE A 66 -1.56 -6.99 0.76
CA PHE A 66 -2.92 -6.63 0.35
C PHE A 66 -3.03 -5.16 -0.09
N GLY A 67 -1.99 -4.35 0.09
CA GLY A 67 -1.98 -2.93 -0.30
C GLY A 67 -0.71 -2.49 -1.03
N SER A 68 0.14 -3.40 -1.51
CA SER A 68 1.38 -3.05 -2.23
C SER A 68 1.10 -2.29 -3.52
N GLU A 69 0.08 -2.70 -4.27
CA GLU A 69 -0.25 -2.15 -5.58
C GLU A 69 -0.96 -0.82 -5.43
N ALA A 70 -1.84 -0.72 -4.43
CA ALA A 70 -2.51 0.53 -4.08
C ALA A 70 -1.49 1.62 -3.75
N ARG A 71 -0.41 1.29 -3.00
CA ARG A 71 0.71 2.21 -2.72
C ARG A 71 1.37 2.73 -4.00
N GLY A 72 1.60 1.85 -4.97
CA GLY A 72 2.14 2.26 -6.27
C GLY A 72 1.19 3.16 -7.06
N LEU A 73 -0.10 2.85 -7.05
CA LEU A 73 -1.11 3.64 -7.77
C LEU A 73 -1.33 5.03 -7.17
N ILE A 74 -1.33 5.17 -5.83
CA ILE A 74 -1.47 6.49 -5.19
C ILE A 74 -0.24 7.38 -5.35
N SER A 75 0.92 6.81 -5.70
CA SER A 75 2.12 7.58 -6.02
C SER A 75 2.17 8.11 -7.45
N ALA A 76 1.22 7.67 -8.31
CA ALA A 76 1.15 8.15 -9.68
C ALA A 76 0.70 9.61 -9.75
N PRO A 77 1.16 10.40 -10.74
CA PRO A 77 0.69 11.76 -10.96
C PRO A 77 -0.82 11.83 -11.18
N LYS A 78 -1.44 12.98 -10.85
CA LYS A 78 -2.88 13.20 -10.99
C LYS A 78 -3.40 12.98 -12.41
N SER A 79 -2.59 13.31 -13.41
CA SER A 79 -2.91 13.10 -14.82
C SER A 79 -2.98 11.63 -15.22
N GLU A 80 -2.40 10.73 -14.43
CA GLU A 80 -2.23 9.31 -14.78
C GLU A 80 -2.90 8.34 -13.81
N VAL A 81 -3.25 8.77 -12.59
CA VAL A 81 -3.78 7.89 -11.54
C VAL A 81 -5.03 7.12 -12.00
N TYR A 82 -5.93 7.80 -12.72
CA TYR A 82 -7.14 7.19 -13.25
C TYR A 82 -6.82 6.12 -14.30
N ASP A 83 -5.96 6.46 -15.26
CA ASP A 83 -5.58 5.56 -16.36
C ASP A 83 -4.84 4.34 -15.82
N ARG A 84 -3.89 4.54 -14.91
CA ARG A 84 -3.15 3.45 -14.27
C ARG A 84 -4.05 2.55 -13.43
N ALA A 85 -4.96 3.11 -12.63
CA ALA A 85 -5.89 2.33 -11.83
C ALA A 85 -6.88 1.54 -12.70
N SER A 86 -7.41 2.16 -13.75
CA SER A 86 -8.32 1.53 -14.70
C SER A 86 -7.62 0.42 -15.50
N ALA A 87 -6.38 0.66 -15.97
CA ALA A 87 -5.57 -0.34 -16.64
C ALA A 87 -5.25 -1.52 -15.70
N PHE A 88 -4.91 -1.26 -14.44
CA PHE A 88 -4.65 -2.29 -13.45
C PHE A 88 -5.89 -3.15 -13.15
N LEU A 89 -7.04 -2.53 -12.89
CA LEU A 89 -8.30 -3.24 -12.64
C LEU A 89 -8.79 -3.99 -13.88
N SER A 90 -8.57 -3.44 -15.08
CA SER A 90 -8.85 -4.11 -16.34
C SER A 90 -7.97 -5.35 -16.52
N ALA A 91 -6.67 -5.25 -16.21
CA ALA A 91 -5.76 -6.40 -16.24
C ALA A 91 -6.19 -7.50 -15.25
N ILE A 92 -6.61 -7.12 -14.04
CA ILE A 92 -7.21 -8.06 -13.06
C ILE A 92 -8.44 -8.74 -13.67
N ASN A 93 -9.37 -7.97 -14.23
CA ASN A 93 -10.62 -8.49 -14.76
C ASN A 93 -10.39 -9.47 -15.92
N VAL A 94 -9.57 -9.08 -16.90
CA VAL A 94 -9.22 -9.91 -18.06
C VAL A 94 -8.51 -11.18 -17.61
N THR A 95 -7.53 -11.07 -16.71
CA THR A 95 -6.80 -12.24 -16.20
C THR A 95 -7.75 -13.19 -15.47
N ALA A 96 -8.60 -12.67 -14.59
CA ALA A 96 -9.58 -13.47 -13.86
C ALA A 96 -10.58 -14.16 -14.81
N ALA A 97 -11.05 -13.46 -15.86
CA ALA A 97 -11.95 -14.02 -16.86
C ALA A 97 -11.28 -15.12 -17.70
N LEU A 98 -10.00 -14.96 -18.04
CA LEU A 98 -9.22 -16.00 -18.73
C LEU A 98 -9.06 -17.23 -17.85
N VAL A 99 -8.70 -17.04 -16.57
CA VAL A 99 -8.59 -18.15 -15.61
C VAL A 99 -9.94 -18.84 -15.46
N LEU A 100 -11.02 -18.08 -15.24
CA LEU A 100 -12.39 -18.59 -15.16
C LEU A 100 -12.72 -19.44 -16.39
N SER A 101 -12.50 -18.92 -17.60
CA SER A 101 -12.76 -19.64 -18.85
C SER A 101 -11.98 -20.95 -18.95
N ALA A 102 -10.74 -20.99 -18.47
CA ALA A 102 -9.93 -22.21 -18.46
C ALA A 102 -10.47 -23.27 -17.49
N ILE A 103 -11.05 -22.85 -16.35
CA ILE A 103 -11.51 -23.77 -15.30
C ILE A 103 -13.00 -24.11 -15.36
N THR A 104 -13.85 -23.30 -16.00
CA THR A 104 -15.31 -23.52 -16.05
C THR A 104 -15.67 -24.86 -16.71
N GLY A 105 -14.90 -25.30 -17.71
CA GLY A 105 -15.11 -26.59 -18.37
C GLY A 105 -15.08 -27.78 -17.41
N MET A 106 -14.28 -27.69 -16.34
CA MET A 106 -14.16 -28.73 -15.32
C MET A 106 -15.36 -28.79 -14.38
N VAL A 107 -16.05 -27.66 -14.14
CA VAL A 107 -17.31 -27.65 -13.37
C VAL A 107 -18.46 -28.21 -14.18
N THR A 108 -18.48 -27.97 -15.48
CA THR A 108 -19.53 -28.49 -16.38
C THR A 108 -19.40 -29.99 -16.65
N SER A 109 -18.21 -30.55 -16.41
CA SER A 109 -17.91 -31.97 -16.60
C SER A 109 -17.09 -32.49 -15.41
N PRO A 110 -17.69 -32.59 -14.21
CA PRO A 110 -16.98 -33.08 -13.04
C PRO A 110 -16.51 -34.52 -13.24
N VAL A 111 -15.45 -34.91 -12.53
CA VAL A 111 -14.95 -36.29 -12.55
C VAL A 111 -16.02 -37.20 -11.95
N ASP A 112 -16.46 -38.20 -12.70
CA ASP A 112 -17.38 -39.21 -12.20
C ASP A 112 -16.65 -40.19 -11.28
N THR A 113 -16.75 -39.93 -9.97
CA THR A 113 -16.10 -40.73 -8.94
C THR A 113 -16.70 -42.10 -8.75
N SER A 114 -17.95 -42.32 -9.19
CA SER A 114 -18.64 -43.60 -8.97
C SER A 114 -18.05 -44.74 -9.80
N ASN A 115 -17.50 -44.39 -10.96
CA ASN A 115 -16.89 -45.32 -11.92
C ASN A 115 -15.38 -45.51 -11.70
N LEU A 116 -14.77 -44.80 -10.74
CA LEU A 116 -13.34 -44.92 -10.45
C LEU A 116 -13.05 -46.10 -9.51
N PRO A 117 -11.89 -46.76 -9.67
CA PRO A 117 -11.38 -47.73 -8.71
C PRO A 117 -11.30 -47.14 -7.28
N PRO A 118 -11.51 -47.95 -6.22
CA PRO A 118 -11.55 -47.44 -4.83
C PRO A 118 -10.33 -46.61 -4.41
N HIS A 119 -9.14 -46.94 -4.93
CA HIS A 119 -7.90 -46.23 -4.63
C HIS A 119 -7.78 -44.85 -5.31
N GLN A 120 -8.58 -44.57 -6.34
CA GLN A 120 -8.62 -43.29 -7.08
C GLN A 120 -9.85 -42.43 -6.75
N GLN A 121 -10.87 -42.98 -6.10
CA GLN A 121 -12.08 -42.23 -5.73
C GLN A 121 -11.76 -40.99 -4.91
N ALA A 122 -10.81 -41.09 -3.96
CA ALA A 122 -10.36 -39.96 -3.15
C ALA A 122 -9.75 -38.84 -4.01
N LEU A 123 -9.00 -39.19 -5.07
CA LEU A 123 -8.41 -38.21 -5.99
C LEU A 123 -9.50 -37.52 -6.82
N GLY A 124 -10.49 -38.27 -7.31
CA GLY A 124 -11.61 -37.69 -8.05
C GLY A 124 -12.48 -36.76 -7.18
N ILE A 125 -12.72 -37.13 -5.92
CA ILE A 125 -13.42 -36.26 -4.94
C ILE A 125 -12.61 -34.98 -4.72
N ALA A 126 -11.31 -35.10 -4.46
CA ALA A 126 -10.43 -33.94 -4.27
C ALA A 126 -10.43 -33.03 -5.50
N ALA A 127 -10.34 -33.61 -6.70
CA ALA A 127 -10.37 -32.88 -7.96
C ALA A 127 -11.67 -32.05 -8.13
N ASN A 128 -12.82 -32.65 -7.81
CA ASN A 128 -14.09 -31.94 -7.84
C ASN A 128 -14.16 -30.86 -6.75
N MET A 129 -13.74 -31.16 -5.52
CA MET A 129 -13.73 -30.22 -4.40
C MET A 129 -12.84 -28.99 -4.63
N LEU A 130 -11.73 -29.13 -5.35
CA LEU A 130 -10.87 -28.00 -5.71
C LEU A 130 -11.51 -27.11 -6.80
N THR A 131 -12.25 -27.72 -7.73
CA THR A 131 -12.76 -27.03 -8.92
C THR A 131 -13.83 -25.99 -8.57
N TYR A 132 -14.80 -26.33 -7.69
CA TYR A 132 -15.89 -25.40 -7.37
C TYR A 132 -15.42 -24.09 -6.69
N PRO A 133 -14.56 -24.11 -5.66
CA PRO A 133 -14.03 -22.89 -5.06
C PRO A 133 -13.21 -22.06 -6.04
N MET A 134 -12.42 -22.68 -6.92
CA MET A 134 -11.68 -21.94 -7.95
C MET A 134 -12.62 -21.12 -8.83
N VAL A 135 -13.69 -21.73 -9.34
CA VAL A 135 -14.69 -21.05 -10.18
C VAL A 135 -15.41 -19.95 -9.40
N ALA A 136 -15.83 -20.23 -8.17
CA ALA A 136 -16.52 -19.25 -7.33
C ALA A 136 -15.65 -18.02 -7.05
N ILE A 137 -14.37 -18.22 -6.69
CA ILE A 137 -13.42 -17.13 -6.44
C ILE A 137 -13.26 -16.28 -7.71
N GLN A 138 -13.01 -16.90 -8.87
CA GLN A 138 -12.81 -16.17 -10.12
C GLN A 138 -14.06 -15.43 -10.59
N ALA A 139 -15.24 -16.04 -10.47
CA ALA A 139 -16.51 -15.39 -10.77
C ALA A 139 -16.73 -14.14 -9.89
N CYS A 140 -16.45 -14.23 -8.59
CA CYS A 140 -16.50 -13.09 -7.68
C CYS A 140 -15.52 -11.99 -8.10
N ILE A 141 -14.29 -12.32 -8.45
CA ILE A 141 -13.29 -11.33 -8.88
C ILE A 141 -13.72 -10.64 -10.17
N VAL A 142 -14.16 -11.38 -11.18
CA VAL A 142 -14.67 -10.80 -12.43
C VAL A 142 -15.85 -9.87 -12.13
N MET A 143 -16.82 -10.32 -11.35
CA MET A 143 -18.00 -9.52 -11.01
C MET A 143 -17.62 -8.23 -10.25
N PHE A 144 -16.87 -8.33 -9.15
CA PHE A 144 -16.52 -7.17 -8.33
C PHE A 144 -15.53 -6.23 -9.01
N SER A 145 -14.53 -6.74 -9.74
CA SER A 145 -13.63 -5.87 -10.52
C SER A 145 -14.38 -5.15 -11.64
N THR A 146 -15.36 -5.80 -12.29
CA THR A 146 -16.24 -5.13 -13.26
C THR A 146 -17.05 -4.02 -12.61
N TYR A 147 -17.64 -4.27 -11.43
CA TYR A 147 -18.39 -3.24 -10.71
C TYR A 147 -17.50 -2.07 -10.30
N VAL A 148 -16.27 -2.32 -9.83
CA VAL A 148 -15.33 -1.24 -9.50
C VAL A 148 -14.95 -0.45 -10.76
N LEU A 149 -14.69 -1.11 -11.89
CA LEU A 149 -14.44 -0.45 -13.17
C LEU A 149 -15.63 0.42 -13.62
N LEU A 150 -16.86 -0.08 -13.47
CA LEU A 150 -18.07 0.68 -13.77
C LEU A 150 -18.22 1.90 -12.84
N MET A 151 -17.89 1.76 -11.55
CA MET A 151 -17.87 2.89 -10.62
C MET A 151 -16.81 3.93 -11.02
N PHE A 152 -15.61 3.51 -11.42
CA PHE A 152 -14.58 4.41 -11.93
C PHE A 152 -15.05 5.12 -13.20
N ALA A 153 -15.61 4.40 -14.17
CA ALA A 153 -16.13 4.98 -15.40
C ALA A 153 -17.29 5.97 -15.16
N ALA A 154 -18.14 5.70 -14.18
CA ALA A 154 -19.30 6.54 -13.89
C ALA A 154 -18.99 7.73 -12.96
N HIS A 155 -18.02 7.60 -12.04
CA HIS A 155 -17.86 8.52 -10.91
C HIS A 155 -16.45 9.07 -10.70
N ALA A 156 -15.41 8.54 -11.36
CA ALA A 156 -14.07 9.10 -11.24
C ALA A 156 -13.85 10.24 -12.26
N HIS A 157 -14.71 11.26 -12.20
CA HIS A 157 -14.62 12.47 -13.03
C HIS A 157 -13.48 13.40 -12.58
N SER A 158 -12.85 13.13 -11.45
CA SER A 158 -11.69 13.86 -10.93
C SER A 158 -10.63 12.91 -10.36
N PRO A 159 -9.34 13.30 -10.39
CA PRO A 159 -8.27 12.49 -9.82
C PRO A 159 -8.44 12.28 -8.31
N ASP A 160 -9.04 13.23 -7.59
CA ASP A 160 -9.27 13.12 -6.15
C ASP A 160 -10.22 11.96 -5.80
N VAL A 161 -11.27 11.75 -6.60
CA VAL A 161 -12.16 10.60 -6.43
C VAL A 161 -11.42 9.29 -6.71
N ALA A 162 -10.55 9.25 -7.72
CA ALA A 162 -9.73 8.08 -8.00
C ALA A 162 -8.78 7.76 -6.84
N TYR A 163 -8.09 8.76 -6.27
CA TYR A 163 -7.25 8.59 -5.08
C TYR A 163 -8.03 8.06 -3.88
N ARG A 164 -9.20 8.66 -3.56
CA ARG A 164 -10.08 8.17 -2.48
C ARG A 164 -10.48 6.72 -2.70
N ALA A 165 -10.92 6.40 -3.92
CA ALA A 165 -11.32 5.04 -4.27
C ALA A 165 -10.15 4.04 -4.09
N ILE A 166 -8.95 4.36 -4.59
CA ILE A 166 -7.77 3.49 -4.44
C ILE A 166 -7.42 3.31 -2.96
N ALA A 167 -7.50 4.35 -2.14
CA ALA A 167 -7.18 4.24 -0.72
C ALA A 167 -8.12 3.30 0.03
N HIS A 168 -9.43 3.42 -0.22
CA HIS A 168 -10.44 2.56 0.40
C HIS A 168 -10.48 1.15 -0.18
N PHE A 169 -10.19 1.00 -1.48
CA PHE A 169 -10.14 -0.30 -2.15
C PHE A 169 -8.80 -0.99 -2.06
N SER A 170 -7.81 -0.41 -1.37
CA SER A 170 -6.44 -0.94 -1.32
C SER A 170 -6.40 -2.44 -1.00
N THR A 171 -6.96 -2.85 0.13
CA THR A 171 -7.05 -4.26 0.54
C THR A 171 -7.78 -5.12 -0.50
N LEU A 172 -8.84 -4.58 -1.12
CA LEU A 172 -9.63 -5.31 -2.12
C LEU A 172 -8.82 -5.55 -3.39
N MET A 173 -8.04 -4.58 -3.84
CA MET A 173 -7.17 -4.68 -5.01
C MET A 173 -6.10 -5.77 -4.83
N GLY A 174 -5.42 -5.80 -3.67
CA GLY A 174 -4.50 -6.89 -3.35
C GLY A 174 -5.22 -8.24 -3.20
N SER A 175 -6.44 -8.25 -2.64
CA SER A 175 -7.25 -9.48 -2.51
C SER A 175 -7.62 -10.07 -3.87
N PHE A 176 -7.89 -9.25 -4.89
CA PHE A 176 -8.14 -9.73 -6.24
C PHE A 176 -6.93 -10.45 -6.83
N GLN A 177 -5.73 -9.92 -6.64
CA GLN A 177 -4.52 -10.59 -7.13
C GLN A 177 -4.28 -11.93 -6.40
N VAL A 178 -4.48 -11.98 -5.08
CA VAL A 178 -4.40 -13.24 -4.32
C VAL A 178 -5.44 -14.23 -4.81
N GLY A 179 -6.66 -13.74 -5.03
CA GLY A 179 -7.75 -14.53 -5.56
C GLY A 179 -7.56 -14.96 -7.02
N ILE A 180 -6.66 -14.33 -7.78
CA ILE A 180 -6.23 -14.82 -9.10
C ILE A 180 -5.15 -15.89 -8.94
N TYR A 181 -4.14 -15.59 -8.14
CA TYR A 181 -2.97 -16.44 -7.93
C TYR A 181 -3.34 -17.81 -7.30
N LEU A 182 -4.20 -17.82 -6.27
CA LEU A 182 -4.55 -19.06 -5.57
C LEU A 182 -5.27 -20.07 -6.48
N PRO A 183 -6.32 -19.72 -7.24
CA PRO A 183 -6.93 -20.64 -8.20
C PRO A 183 -5.97 -21.10 -9.30
N LEU A 184 -5.00 -20.28 -9.73
CA LEU A 184 -3.98 -20.74 -10.67
C LEU A 184 -3.11 -21.86 -10.07
N LEU A 185 -2.70 -21.74 -8.81
CA LEU A 185 -1.98 -22.82 -8.11
C LEU A 185 -2.84 -24.08 -7.95
N LEU A 186 -4.09 -23.91 -7.55
CA LEU A 186 -5.03 -25.03 -7.43
C LEU A 186 -5.31 -25.69 -8.79
N TRP A 187 -5.28 -24.92 -9.88
CA TRP A 187 -5.45 -25.46 -11.23
C TRP A 187 -4.23 -26.29 -11.67
N LEU A 188 -3.01 -25.89 -11.31
CA LEU A 188 -1.82 -26.72 -11.52
C LEU A 188 -1.91 -28.04 -10.73
N LEU A 189 -2.37 -27.99 -9.49
CA LEU A 189 -2.64 -29.19 -8.69
C LEU A 189 -3.72 -30.06 -9.35
N GLN A 190 -4.77 -29.43 -9.90
CA GLN A 190 -5.84 -30.12 -10.62
C GLN A 190 -5.31 -30.88 -11.85
N ILE A 191 -4.38 -30.29 -12.62
CA ILE A 191 -3.74 -30.97 -13.76
C ILE A 191 -3.00 -32.23 -13.27
N VAL A 192 -2.29 -32.16 -12.15
CA VAL A 192 -1.61 -33.33 -11.55
C VAL A 192 -2.64 -34.38 -11.12
N LEU A 193 -3.70 -34.00 -10.40
CA LEU A 193 -4.74 -34.96 -10.00
C LEU A 193 -5.38 -35.66 -11.20
N LEU A 194 -5.72 -34.91 -12.24
CA LEU A 194 -6.29 -35.45 -13.47
C LEU A 194 -5.33 -36.37 -14.22
N ALA A 195 -4.02 -36.09 -14.21
CA ALA A 195 -3.02 -36.98 -14.77
C ALA A 195 -3.00 -38.34 -14.02
N HIS A 196 -3.07 -38.32 -12.69
CA HIS A 196 -3.10 -39.54 -11.86
C HIS A 196 -4.41 -40.33 -11.96
N ILE A 197 -5.50 -39.70 -12.40
CA ILE A 197 -6.79 -40.36 -12.68
C ILE A 197 -6.81 -40.94 -14.10
N ASN A 198 -6.41 -40.16 -15.10
CA ASN A 198 -6.66 -40.49 -16.51
C ASN A 198 -5.52 -41.28 -17.19
N LEU A 199 -4.28 -41.14 -16.71
CA LEU A 199 -3.15 -41.87 -17.29
C LEU A 199 -3.05 -43.26 -16.66
N THR A 200 -2.72 -44.27 -17.46
CA THR A 200 -2.71 -45.67 -17.04
C THR A 200 -1.33 -46.11 -16.54
N SER A 201 -0.26 -45.62 -17.17
CA SER A 201 1.11 -45.96 -16.82
C SER A 201 1.65 -45.07 -15.69
N ASP A 202 2.27 -45.67 -14.68
CA ASP A 202 2.89 -44.93 -13.57
C ASP A 202 3.98 -43.97 -14.06
N TRP A 203 4.73 -44.37 -15.09
CA TRP A 203 5.73 -43.51 -15.70
C TRP A 203 5.12 -42.23 -16.28
N GLU A 204 3.99 -42.33 -16.97
CA GLU A 204 3.31 -41.18 -17.58
C GLU A 204 2.78 -40.22 -16.51
N ARG A 205 2.19 -40.75 -15.43
CA ARG A 205 1.68 -39.95 -14.28
C ARG A 205 2.78 -39.13 -13.63
N TRP A 206 3.90 -39.78 -13.31
CA TRP A 206 5.02 -39.12 -12.65
C TRP A 206 5.77 -38.19 -13.58
N THR A 207 5.89 -38.52 -14.87
CA THR A 207 6.46 -37.61 -15.87
C THR A 207 5.60 -36.35 -16.02
N CYS A 208 4.27 -36.49 -16.11
CA CYS A 208 3.37 -35.33 -16.17
C CYS A 208 3.49 -34.46 -14.91
N THR A 209 3.52 -35.08 -13.73
CA THR A 209 3.72 -34.38 -12.45
C THR A 209 5.03 -33.59 -12.45
N ALA A 210 6.13 -34.25 -12.84
CA ALA A 210 7.45 -33.63 -12.89
C ALA A 210 7.51 -32.46 -13.87
N VAL A 211 6.90 -32.60 -15.06
CA VAL A 211 6.85 -31.54 -16.07
C VAL A 211 6.04 -30.34 -15.60
N VAL A 212 4.87 -30.55 -14.98
CA VAL A 212 4.04 -29.46 -14.42
C VAL A 212 4.80 -28.71 -13.32
N VAL A 213 5.39 -29.44 -12.38
CA VAL A 213 6.16 -28.84 -11.27
C VAL A 213 7.39 -28.11 -11.79
N ALA A 214 8.16 -28.72 -12.71
CA ALA A 214 9.36 -28.11 -13.27
C ALA A 214 9.03 -26.85 -14.08
N THR A 215 7.96 -26.88 -14.87
CA THR A 215 7.51 -25.72 -15.67
C THR A 215 7.08 -24.59 -14.74
N TYR A 216 6.24 -24.88 -13.75
CA TYR A 216 5.84 -23.88 -12.76
C TYR A 216 7.05 -23.30 -12.04
N ALA A 217 7.94 -24.14 -11.51
CA ALA A 217 9.13 -23.69 -10.80
C ALA A 217 10.02 -22.80 -11.69
N ALA A 218 10.26 -23.18 -12.95
CA ALA A 218 11.07 -22.39 -13.87
C ALA A 218 10.46 -21.00 -14.12
N PHE A 219 9.19 -20.92 -14.52
CA PHE A 219 8.52 -19.65 -14.79
C PHE A 219 8.35 -18.80 -13.54
N HIS A 220 7.98 -19.42 -12.42
CA HIS A 220 7.77 -18.73 -11.15
C HIS A 220 9.07 -18.12 -10.62
N MET A 221 10.18 -18.88 -10.68
CA MET A 221 11.50 -18.36 -10.30
C MET A 221 11.90 -17.20 -11.21
N MET A 222 11.82 -17.36 -12.54
CA MET A 222 12.15 -16.28 -13.47
C MET A 222 11.30 -15.03 -13.23
N PHE A 223 9.99 -15.21 -13.00
CA PHE A 223 9.08 -14.12 -12.68
C PHE A 223 9.49 -13.42 -11.39
N SER A 224 9.60 -14.14 -10.27
CA SER A 224 9.91 -13.57 -8.97
C SER A 224 11.26 -12.84 -8.93
N TYR A 225 12.30 -13.38 -9.56
CA TYR A 225 13.60 -12.69 -9.63
C TYR A 225 13.54 -11.43 -10.50
N SER A 226 12.80 -11.48 -11.62
CA SER A 226 12.65 -10.33 -12.52
C SER A 226 11.84 -9.21 -11.86
N THR A 227 10.73 -9.56 -11.20
CA THR A 227 9.85 -8.59 -10.53
C THR A 227 10.45 -8.07 -9.23
N ALA A 228 11.20 -8.87 -8.47
CA ALA A 228 11.92 -8.39 -7.30
C ALA A 228 12.96 -7.32 -7.65
N ARG A 229 13.53 -7.36 -8.87
CA ARG A 229 14.47 -6.34 -9.36
C ARG A 229 13.78 -5.14 -9.99
N ALA A 230 12.74 -5.39 -10.80
CA ALA A 230 12.03 -4.32 -11.50
C ALA A 230 11.10 -3.52 -10.58
N PHE A 231 10.45 -4.19 -9.63
CA PHE A 231 9.45 -3.63 -8.73
C PHE A 231 9.67 -4.12 -7.29
N PRO A 232 10.85 -3.88 -6.67
CA PRO A 232 11.22 -4.47 -5.39
C PRO A 232 10.17 -4.21 -4.31
N ARG A 233 9.68 -2.96 -4.23
CA ARG A 233 8.66 -2.58 -3.24
C ARG A 233 7.31 -3.23 -3.48
N GLY A 234 6.85 -3.25 -4.73
CA GLY A 234 5.59 -3.90 -5.11
C GLY A 234 5.63 -5.41 -4.86
N MET A 235 6.77 -6.03 -5.16
CA MET A 235 6.97 -7.47 -4.97
C MET A 235 7.21 -7.85 -3.50
N TRP A 236 7.67 -6.94 -2.64
CA TRP A 236 8.07 -7.25 -1.26
C TRP A 236 7.03 -8.05 -0.46
N GLY A 237 5.76 -7.62 -0.49
CA GLY A 237 4.67 -8.35 0.16
C GLY A 237 4.43 -9.73 -0.45
N TRP A 238 4.57 -9.84 -1.78
CA TRP A 238 4.43 -11.08 -2.53
C TRP A 238 5.59 -12.06 -2.30
N LEU A 239 6.79 -11.59 -1.96
CA LEU A 239 7.94 -12.46 -1.69
C LEU A 239 7.67 -13.42 -0.52
N ALA A 240 6.89 -12.99 0.48
CA ALA A 240 6.53 -13.81 1.63
C ALA A 240 5.79 -15.10 1.28
N ILE A 241 5.09 -15.13 0.14
CA ILE A 241 4.34 -16.30 -0.34
C ILE A 241 5.06 -16.96 -1.51
N THR A 242 5.60 -16.15 -2.42
CA THR A 242 6.13 -16.65 -3.70
C THR A 242 7.56 -17.16 -3.58
N THR A 243 8.44 -16.42 -2.90
CA THR A 243 9.89 -16.67 -2.83
C THR A 243 10.50 -16.10 -1.54
N PRO A 244 10.20 -16.68 -0.36
CA PRO A 244 10.48 -16.04 0.94
C PRO A 244 11.97 -15.79 1.20
N TRP A 245 12.86 -16.61 0.64
CA TRP A 245 14.30 -16.44 0.79
C TRP A 245 14.83 -15.13 0.19
N LEU A 246 14.14 -14.55 -0.81
CA LEU A 246 14.51 -13.25 -1.38
C LEU A 246 14.33 -12.10 -0.37
N MET A 247 13.42 -12.24 0.60
CA MET A 247 13.28 -11.27 1.68
C MET A 247 14.49 -11.24 2.62
N TYR A 248 15.39 -12.23 2.54
CA TYR A 248 16.62 -12.29 3.32
C TYR A 248 17.86 -11.87 2.54
N GLN A 249 17.71 -11.45 1.28
CA GLN A 249 18.81 -10.92 0.49
C GLN A 249 18.98 -9.42 0.75
N ASP A 250 20.20 -9.03 1.14
CA ASP A 250 20.52 -7.63 1.46
C ASP A 250 20.31 -6.69 0.26
N SER A 251 20.58 -7.16 -0.96
CA SER A 251 20.35 -6.39 -2.18
C SER A 251 18.87 -6.03 -2.38
N VAL A 252 17.97 -7.00 -2.22
CA VAL A 252 16.52 -6.78 -2.39
C VAL A 252 16.00 -5.84 -1.30
N ARG A 253 16.49 -5.97 -0.06
CA ARG A 253 16.16 -5.06 1.03
C ARG A 253 16.63 -3.63 0.76
N SER A 254 17.88 -3.47 0.34
CA SER A 254 18.45 -2.18 -0.01
C SER A 254 17.65 -1.51 -1.14
N ASP A 255 17.26 -2.26 -2.17
CA ASP A 255 16.43 -1.73 -3.26
C ASP A 255 15.03 -1.33 -2.78
N VAL A 256 14.42 -2.08 -1.86
CA VAL A 256 13.14 -1.71 -1.24
C VAL A 256 13.25 -0.40 -0.46
N SER A 257 14.25 -0.28 0.42
CA SER A 257 14.50 0.92 1.22
C SER A 257 14.78 2.13 0.34
N ARG A 258 15.57 1.97 -0.73
CA ARG A 258 15.89 3.04 -1.69
C ARG A 258 14.64 3.57 -2.41
N LEU A 259 13.70 2.70 -2.77
CA LEU A 259 12.48 3.12 -3.46
C LEU A 259 11.41 3.71 -2.53
N ASP A 260 11.45 3.42 -1.22
CA ASP A 260 10.47 3.96 -0.27
C ASP A 260 10.46 5.50 -0.27
N GLY A 261 11.64 6.14 -0.39
CA GLY A 261 11.76 7.60 -0.53
C GLY A 261 11.03 8.13 -1.77
N MET A 262 11.18 7.45 -2.91
CA MET A 262 10.51 7.83 -4.17
C MET A 262 8.99 7.69 -4.08
N TYR A 263 8.48 6.61 -3.48
CA TYR A 263 7.04 6.42 -3.29
C TYR A 263 6.44 7.48 -2.36
N LEU A 264 7.14 7.82 -1.27
CA LEU A 264 6.73 8.91 -0.38
C LEU A 264 6.70 10.24 -1.12
N ALA A 265 7.75 10.58 -1.86
CA ALA A 265 7.82 11.80 -2.65
C ALA A 265 6.68 11.88 -3.69
N GLY A 266 6.41 10.79 -4.42
CA GLY A 266 5.32 10.73 -5.40
C GLY A 266 3.93 10.87 -4.77
N ILE A 267 3.67 10.24 -3.61
CA ILE A 267 2.40 10.41 -2.88
C ILE A 267 2.25 11.86 -2.41
N GLN A 268 3.33 12.47 -1.95
CA GLN A 268 3.34 13.85 -1.49
C GLN A 268 3.07 14.82 -2.64
N GLU A 269 3.72 14.64 -3.79
CA GLU A 269 3.52 15.46 -4.97
C GLU A 269 2.11 15.29 -5.56
N ALA A 270 1.63 14.05 -5.64
CA ALA A 270 0.39 13.74 -6.35
C ALA A 270 -0.87 13.95 -5.49
N VAL A 271 -0.83 13.56 -4.21
CA VAL A 271 -1.99 13.59 -3.31
C VAL A 271 -2.00 14.87 -2.45
N LEU A 272 -0.86 15.27 -1.88
CA LEU A 272 -0.85 16.40 -0.92
C LEU A 272 -0.87 17.77 -1.57
N HIS A 273 -0.40 17.93 -2.82
CA HIS A 273 -0.66 19.15 -3.59
C HIS A 273 -2.13 19.26 -4.08
N GLY A 274 -2.94 18.21 -3.94
CA GLY A 274 -4.39 18.24 -4.21
C GLY A 274 -5.28 18.38 -2.99
N MET A 275 -4.75 18.17 -1.79
CA MET A 275 -5.48 18.42 -0.56
C MET A 275 -5.51 19.93 -0.27
N ASP A 276 -6.68 20.45 0.12
CA ASP A 276 -6.78 21.82 0.61
C ASP A 276 -5.73 22.09 1.70
N ARG A 277 -5.14 23.29 1.71
CA ARG A 277 -4.04 23.67 2.62
C ARG A 277 -4.37 23.44 4.12
N ALA A 278 -5.65 23.50 4.51
CA ALA A 278 -6.11 23.21 5.87
C ALA A 278 -6.03 21.71 6.23
N THR A 279 -5.99 20.84 5.23
CA THR A 279 -6.06 19.38 5.33
C THR A 279 -4.67 18.73 5.27
N VAL A 280 -3.73 19.35 4.53
CA VAL A 280 -2.32 18.95 4.47
C VAL A 280 -1.67 18.92 5.87
N GLY A 281 -2.04 19.87 6.75
CA GLY A 281 -1.56 19.92 8.13
C GLY A 281 -1.89 18.68 8.96
N LYS A 282 -3.07 18.07 8.74
CA LYS A 282 -3.51 16.89 9.50
C LYS A 282 -2.95 15.56 8.96
N VAL A 283 -2.64 15.50 7.67
CA VAL A 283 -2.14 14.26 7.03
C VAL A 283 -0.65 14.04 7.32
N GLY A 284 0.09 15.10 7.67
CA GLY A 284 1.46 15.03 8.19
C GLY A 284 1.59 14.83 9.71
N GLU A 285 0.52 15.06 10.49
CA GLU A 285 0.46 14.88 11.95
C GLU A 285 0.08 13.44 12.35
N GLY A 286 0.57 12.44 11.60
CA GLY A 286 0.67 11.11 12.17
C GLY A 286 1.61 11.20 13.36
N SER A 287 1.11 10.93 14.56
CA SER A 287 1.84 10.91 15.83
C SER A 287 3.05 9.96 15.75
N THR A 288 4.11 10.46 15.14
CA THR A 288 5.46 9.95 15.30
C THR A 288 5.91 10.72 16.51
N GLU A 289 5.98 10.07 17.67
CA GLU A 289 6.72 10.65 18.79
C GLU A 289 8.12 10.95 18.26
N CYS A 290 8.38 12.22 17.93
CA CYS A 290 9.68 12.62 17.45
C CYS A 290 10.67 12.26 18.54
N SER A 291 11.68 11.46 18.18
CA SER A 291 12.74 11.13 19.13
C SER A 291 13.36 12.45 19.65
N PRO A 292 13.89 12.50 20.88
CA PRO A 292 14.55 13.70 21.38
C PRO A 292 15.66 14.20 20.43
N GLU A 293 16.27 13.30 19.66
CA GLU A 293 17.27 13.61 18.64
C GLU A 293 16.65 14.26 17.40
N GLU A 294 15.50 13.77 16.93
CA GLU A 294 14.73 14.39 15.86
C GLU A 294 14.25 15.80 16.26
N GLN A 295 13.82 15.99 17.51
CA GLN A 295 13.41 17.32 18.01
C GLN A 295 14.58 18.31 18.06
N GLN A 296 15.78 17.86 18.46
CA GLN A 296 16.97 18.71 18.45
C GLN A 296 17.40 19.10 17.04
N LEU A 297 17.41 18.14 16.09
CA LEU A 297 17.69 18.42 14.68
C LEU A 297 16.63 19.34 14.06
N THR A 298 15.37 19.13 14.42
CA THR A 298 14.24 19.98 14.03
C THR A 298 14.50 21.42 14.45
N GLN A 299 14.74 21.69 15.74
CA GLN A 299 15.00 23.04 16.25
C GLN A 299 16.26 23.67 15.66
N TRP A 300 17.29 22.86 15.40
CA TRP A 300 18.52 23.34 14.77
C TRP A 300 18.31 23.75 13.32
N LEU A 301 17.60 22.94 12.53
CA LEU A 301 17.28 23.24 11.13
C LEU A 301 16.42 24.50 10.97
N ASP A 302 15.51 24.78 11.91
CA ASP A 302 14.74 26.03 11.89
C ASP A 302 15.62 27.28 12.02
N ARG A 303 16.73 27.18 12.75
CA ARG A 303 17.71 28.26 12.88
C ARG A 303 18.61 28.34 11.65
N ALA A 304 19.09 27.19 11.17
CA ALA A 304 20.06 27.12 10.09
C ALA A 304 19.46 27.41 8.70
N LEU A 305 18.20 27.00 8.47
CA LEU A 305 17.48 27.14 7.21
C LEU A 305 16.03 27.61 7.46
N PRO A 306 15.83 28.87 7.90
CA PRO A 306 14.49 29.38 8.23
C PRO A 306 13.54 29.42 7.02
N GLU A 307 14.09 29.55 5.81
CA GLU A 307 13.34 29.53 4.54
C GLU A 307 12.71 28.15 4.28
N LEU A 308 13.31 27.07 4.79
CA LEU A 308 12.75 25.72 4.81
C LEU A 308 11.66 25.53 5.87
N GLY A 309 11.53 26.46 6.83
CA GLY A 309 10.47 26.47 7.84
C GLY A 309 9.07 26.64 7.26
N GLY A 310 8.94 27.23 6.06
CA GLY A 310 7.68 27.27 5.28
C GLY A 310 7.39 25.97 4.51
N GLN A 311 8.34 25.05 4.44
CA GLN A 311 8.31 23.79 3.69
C GLN A 311 8.50 22.59 4.65
N GLY A 312 7.61 22.46 5.63
CA GLY A 312 7.72 21.47 6.72
C GLY A 312 7.96 20.01 6.29
N MET A 313 7.69 19.67 5.03
CA MET A 313 7.96 18.36 4.42
C MET A 313 9.43 18.15 4.01
N GLN A 314 10.04 19.11 3.32
CA GLN A 314 11.45 18.98 2.92
C GLN A 314 12.36 18.95 4.15
N ARG A 315 11.93 19.65 5.21
CA ARG A 315 12.52 19.59 6.54
C ARG A 315 12.42 18.20 7.17
N SER A 316 11.25 17.57 7.16
CA SER A 316 11.07 16.25 7.79
C SER A 316 11.82 15.14 7.06
N LEU A 317 11.91 15.22 5.72
CA LEU A 317 12.73 14.32 4.92
C LEU A 317 14.23 14.52 5.20
N LEU A 318 14.69 15.77 5.29
CA LEU A 318 16.07 16.09 5.67
C LEU A 318 16.42 15.56 7.07
N ILE A 319 15.53 15.72 8.05
CA ILE A 319 15.74 15.17 9.41
C ILE A 319 15.86 13.65 9.36
N ARG A 320 14.98 12.96 8.63
CA ARG A 320 15.01 11.50 8.53
C ARG A 320 16.25 11.00 7.81
N ALA A 321 16.66 11.64 6.71
CA ALA A 321 17.89 11.31 6.00
C ALA A 321 19.11 11.45 6.93
N LEU A 322 19.22 12.56 7.67
CA LEU A 322 20.29 12.78 8.63
C LEU A 322 20.28 11.74 9.76
N VAL A 323 19.12 11.40 10.33
CA VAL A 323 19.00 10.39 11.39
C VAL A 323 19.37 9.00 10.89
N ASN A 324 18.89 8.60 9.71
CA ASN A 324 19.19 7.30 9.13
C ASN A 324 20.69 7.10 8.85
N GLN A 325 21.40 8.20 8.57
CA GLN A 325 22.85 8.23 8.35
C GLN A 325 23.65 8.40 9.66
N GLY A 326 22.99 8.45 10.82
CA GLY A 326 23.61 8.67 12.13
C GLY A 326 24.16 10.08 12.33
N LEU A 327 23.76 11.04 11.48
CA LEU A 327 24.18 12.44 11.49
C LEU A 327 23.34 13.27 12.47
N HIS A 328 23.38 12.88 13.75
CA HIS A 328 22.77 13.64 14.83
C HIS A 328 23.59 14.91 15.17
N LEU A 329 22.95 15.88 15.83
CA LEU A 329 23.61 17.15 16.19
C LEU A 329 24.95 16.98 16.96
N PRO A 330 25.10 16.01 17.89
CA PRO A 330 26.41 15.72 18.52
C PRO A 330 27.47 15.20 17.54
N ALA A 331 27.07 14.39 16.55
CA ALA A 331 27.99 13.86 15.53
C ALA A 331 28.46 14.96 14.58
N LEU A 332 27.55 15.82 14.14
CA LEU A 332 27.85 17.01 13.34
C LEU A 332 28.78 17.98 14.09
N THR A 333 28.49 18.22 15.37
CA THR A 333 29.33 19.02 16.28
C THR A 333 30.73 18.45 16.43
N LYS A 334 30.85 17.12 16.55
CA LYS A 334 32.16 16.45 16.60
C LYS A 334 32.94 16.64 15.29
N ALA A 335 32.26 16.56 14.14
CA ALA A 335 32.88 16.77 12.83
C ALA A 335 33.40 18.21 12.66
N ALA A 336 32.67 19.21 13.15
CA ALA A 336 33.10 20.62 13.14
C ALA A 336 34.45 20.86 13.86
N ARG A 337 34.78 20.06 14.90
CA ARG A 337 35.99 20.25 15.73
C ARG A 337 37.26 19.64 15.13
N ILE A 338 37.14 18.87 14.06
CA ILE A 338 38.28 18.25 13.39
C ILE A 338 39.00 19.29 12.53
N SER A 339 40.32 19.15 12.35
CA SER A 339 41.06 20.01 11.42
C SER A 339 40.48 19.87 10.01
N GLY A 340 40.02 20.99 9.41
CA GLY A 340 39.27 20.98 8.16
C GLY A 340 37.79 20.60 8.30
N GLY A 341 37.21 20.64 9.50
CA GLY A 341 35.85 20.21 9.82
C GLY A 341 34.75 20.83 8.94
N PHE A 342 34.92 22.08 8.50
CA PHE A 342 34.00 22.71 7.55
C PHE A 342 33.90 21.94 6.22
N ARG A 343 35.03 21.47 5.69
CA ARG A 343 35.06 20.66 4.45
C ARG A 343 34.44 19.28 4.68
N VAL A 344 34.71 18.66 5.84
CA VAL A 344 34.10 17.38 6.23
C VAL A 344 32.58 17.48 6.30
N LEU A 345 32.04 18.56 6.87
CA LEU A 345 30.59 18.81 6.94
C LEU A 345 29.97 18.99 5.56
N ILE A 346 30.60 19.76 4.67
CA ILE A 346 30.14 19.94 3.29
C ILE A 346 30.09 18.60 2.54
N ASP A 347 31.11 17.77 2.70
CA ASP A 347 31.19 16.45 2.07
C ASP A 347 30.15 15.48 2.66
N MET A 348 29.93 15.50 3.98
CA MET A 348 28.88 14.72 4.66
C MET A 348 27.48 15.07 4.15
N PHE A 349 27.16 16.37 4.06
CA PHE A 349 25.87 16.81 3.52
C PHE A 349 25.74 16.58 2.01
N SER A 350 26.84 16.34 1.28
CA SER A 350 26.75 15.97 -0.14
C SER A 350 26.44 14.49 -0.32
N PHE A 351 27.11 13.62 0.43
CA PHE A 351 26.96 12.17 0.31
C PHE A 351 25.62 11.66 0.87
N SER A 352 25.21 12.17 2.04
CA SER A 352 23.98 11.73 2.73
C SER A 352 22.69 12.04 1.97
N LEU A 353 22.76 12.91 0.96
CA LEU A 353 21.60 13.50 0.30
C LEU A 353 21.40 12.97 -1.13
N ASP A 354 22.49 12.64 -1.81
CA ASP A 354 22.45 11.97 -3.11
C ASP A 354 21.93 10.52 -2.99
N GLU A 355 22.17 9.84 -1.86
CA GLU A 355 21.70 8.46 -1.62
C GLU A 355 20.20 8.37 -1.27
N ASP A 356 19.63 9.42 -0.65
CA ASP A 356 18.23 9.47 -0.20
C ASP A 356 17.30 10.28 -1.14
N GLY A 357 17.82 10.75 -2.27
CA GLY A 357 17.05 11.45 -3.32
C GLY A 357 16.63 12.88 -2.97
N LEU A 358 17.32 13.54 -2.04
CA LEU A 358 17.00 14.89 -1.56
C LEU A 358 18.13 15.86 -1.89
N GLU A 359 18.01 16.62 -2.99
CA GLU A 359 19.07 17.56 -3.38
C GLU A 359 18.99 18.88 -2.57
N LEU A 360 20.00 19.15 -1.73
CA LEU A 360 20.21 20.50 -1.18
C LEU A 360 21.05 21.36 -2.14
N SER A 361 20.64 22.61 -2.28
CA SER A 361 21.42 23.60 -3.04
C SER A 361 22.81 23.75 -2.40
N ARG A 362 23.79 24.20 -3.20
CA ARG A 362 25.12 24.52 -2.66
C ARG A 362 25.06 25.60 -1.57
N GLY A 363 24.08 26.51 -1.65
CA GLY A 363 23.82 27.53 -0.65
C GLY A 363 23.32 26.93 0.67
N ASP A 364 22.40 25.98 0.62
CA ASP A 364 21.83 25.36 1.82
C ASP A 364 22.85 24.47 2.54
N ARG A 365 23.66 23.71 1.79
CA ARG A 365 24.78 22.94 2.34
C ARG A 365 25.78 23.84 3.07
N LEU A 366 26.11 24.99 2.47
CA LEU A 366 26.99 25.98 3.06
C LEU A 366 26.39 26.59 4.33
N ARG A 367 25.09 26.92 4.33
CA ARG A 367 24.38 27.43 5.51
C ARG A 367 24.34 26.41 6.64
N LEU A 368 24.07 25.14 6.35
CA LEU A 368 24.10 24.06 7.35
C LEU A 368 25.49 23.87 7.95
N ALA A 369 26.51 23.75 7.11
CA ALA A 369 27.89 23.61 7.59
C ALA A 369 28.31 24.82 8.43
N THR A 370 27.92 26.03 8.03
CA THR A 370 28.18 27.27 8.78
C THR A 370 27.45 27.27 10.11
N ALA A 371 26.18 26.90 10.16
CA ALA A 371 25.40 26.83 11.38
C ALA A 371 25.95 25.82 12.40
N VAL A 372 26.47 24.66 11.94
CA VAL A 372 27.17 23.71 12.83
C VAL A 372 28.47 24.30 13.39
N MET A 373 29.21 25.07 12.57
CA MET A 373 30.44 25.73 13.01
C MET A 373 30.18 26.86 14.00
N GLU A 374 29.12 27.65 13.79
CA GLU A 374 28.72 28.77 14.65
C GLU A 374 28.22 28.29 16.03
N ASP A 375 27.41 27.24 16.06
CA ASP A 375 26.98 26.59 17.32
C ASP A 375 28.17 25.97 18.10
N ASN A 376 29.36 25.87 17.48
CA ASN A 376 30.60 25.36 18.07
C ASN A 376 31.70 26.42 18.26
N ALA A 377 31.46 27.67 17.88
CA ALA A 377 32.39 28.74 18.16
C ALA A 377 32.46 28.97 19.69
N PRO A 378 33.64 29.19 20.28
CA PRO A 378 33.72 29.57 21.68
C PRO A 378 32.92 30.86 21.87
N SER A 379 31.93 30.82 22.77
CA SER A 379 31.20 32.01 23.19
C SER A 379 32.20 33.02 23.77
N GLU A 380 32.35 34.16 23.11
CA GLU A 380 33.15 35.29 23.61
C GLU A 380 32.58 35.87 24.91
#